data_AF-A0AAN9DUX6-F1
#
_entry.id   AF-A0AAN9DUX6-F1
#
_cell.length_a   1.000
_cell.length_b   1.000
_cell.length_c   1.000
_cell.angle_alpha   90.00
_cell.angle_beta   90.00
_cell.angle_gamma   90.00
#
_symmetry.space_group_name_H-M   'P 1'
#
loop_
_entity.id
_entity.type
_entity.pdbx_description
1 polymer ?
#
loop_
_entity_poly.entity_id
_entity_poly.type
_entity_poly.pdbx_seq_one_letter_code
_entity_poly.pdbx_strand_id
1 'polypeptide(L)'
;MSRRGTAEEKTAKPDPIFRNRLVNMLVNRILKHGKKSLAYQIIYRAMKKIQQKTETNPLSVLRQAIRGVTPDIAVKARRVGGSTHQVPIEIGSTQGKALAIRWLLGASRKRPGRNMAFKLSSELVDAAKGSGDAIRKKEETHRMAEANRAFAHFQYIECTEMAITEFLLLVLTATLGGMFLCGANDLITIFVAPECFSLCSYLLSGYTKKDVRSNEATTKYLLMGGASSSILVHGFSWLYGSSGGEIELQEIVNGLINTQMYNSPGISIALIFITVGIGFKLSPAPSHQWTPDVYEGVRFMLHSWFSSFRDYEYNRSIRRQKDHPKMIISWLLRTNQIRWFYFSIFSTSVPS
;
A
#
# COMPACT_ATOMS: atom_id res chain seq x y z
N MET A 1 -9.72 -26.02 19.78
CA MET A 1 -8.95 -25.58 18.60
C MET A 1 -7.48 -25.76 18.91
N SER A 2 -6.76 -26.50 18.08
CA SER A 2 -5.32 -26.69 18.21
C SER A 2 -4.60 -25.42 17.76
N ARG A 3 -3.50 -25.04 18.44
CA ARG A 3 -2.58 -23.98 17.96
C ARG A 3 -1.94 -24.33 16.61
N ARG A 4 -1.95 -25.62 16.22
CA ARG A 4 -1.22 -26.16 15.06
C ARG A 4 -2.08 -26.57 13.87
N GLY A 5 -3.42 -26.44 13.93
CA GLY A 5 -4.29 -26.88 12.84
C GLY A 5 -5.47 -25.95 12.57
N THR A 6 -5.69 -25.64 11.30
CA THR A 6 -6.93 -25.04 10.80
C THR A 6 -8.06 -26.05 10.99
N ALA A 7 -9.03 -25.71 11.84
CA ALA A 7 -10.22 -26.53 12.00
C ALA A 7 -11.10 -26.40 10.75
N GLU A 8 -11.66 -27.52 10.27
CA GLU A 8 -12.58 -27.50 9.15
C GLU A 8 -13.80 -26.61 9.44
N GLU A 9 -14.13 -25.75 8.48
CA GLU A 9 -15.31 -24.90 8.57
C GLU A 9 -16.58 -25.73 8.37
N LYS A 10 -17.39 -25.83 9.43
CA LYS A 10 -18.71 -26.47 9.33
C LYS A 10 -19.66 -25.61 8.50
N THR A 11 -20.05 -26.09 7.33
CA THR A 11 -21.08 -25.44 6.51
C THR A 11 -22.44 -25.50 7.22
N ALA A 12 -23.05 -24.34 7.48
CA ALA A 12 -24.37 -24.29 8.10
C ALA A 12 -25.46 -24.75 7.12
N LYS A 13 -26.34 -25.66 7.58
CA LYS A 13 -27.54 -26.09 6.84
C LYS A 13 -28.43 -24.88 6.50
N PRO A 14 -29.18 -24.88 5.40
CA PRO A 14 -30.12 -23.80 5.10
C PRO A 14 -31.33 -23.82 6.05
N ASP A 15 -31.99 -22.67 6.16
CA ASP A 15 -33.24 -22.51 6.91
C ASP A 15 -34.39 -23.38 6.35
N PRO A 16 -35.27 -23.98 7.18
CA PRO A 16 -36.36 -24.84 6.69
C PRO A 16 -37.41 -24.13 5.83
N ILE A 17 -37.72 -22.86 6.11
CA ILE A 17 -38.81 -22.13 5.44
C ILE A 17 -38.28 -21.33 4.26
N PHE A 18 -37.32 -20.45 4.49
CA PHE A 18 -36.77 -19.54 3.48
C PHE A 18 -35.62 -20.17 2.68
N ARG A 19 -35.15 -21.37 3.04
CA ARG A 19 -34.02 -22.06 2.40
C ARG A 19 -32.74 -21.21 2.28
N ASN A 20 -32.55 -20.28 3.21
CA ASN A 20 -31.46 -19.30 3.17
C ASN A 20 -30.45 -19.54 4.31
N ARG A 21 -29.15 -19.54 3.98
CA ARG A 21 -28.05 -19.71 4.94
C ARG A 21 -27.89 -18.52 5.90
N LEU A 22 -28.18 -17.30 5.45
CA LEU A 22 -28.10 -16.10 6.29
C LEU A 22 -29.12 -16.13 7.43
N VAL A 23 -30.34 -16.60 7.15
CA VAL A 23 -31.39 -16.73 8.15
C VAL A 23 -30.96 -17.76 9.20
N ASN A 24 -30.47 -18.93 8.78
CA ASN A 24 -29.98 -19.92 9.74
C ASN A 24 -28.78 -19.42 10.56
N MET A 25 -27.88 -18.62 9.95
CA MET A 25 -26.79 -17.96 10.68
C MET A 25 -27.32 -17.03 11.78
N LEU A 26 -28.37 -16.26 11.49
CA LEU A 26 -29.05 -15.41 12.47
C LEU A 26 -29.73 -16.22 13.57
N VAL A 27 -30.43 -17.32 13.23
CA VAL A 27 -31.06 -18.25 14.19
C VAL A 27 -30.02 -18.77 15.18
N ASN A 28 -28.89 -19.28 14.68
CA ASN A 28 -27.84 -19.85 15.52
C ASN A 28 -27.21 -18.83 16.48
N ARG A 29 -27.26 -17.52 16.16
CA ARG A 29 -26.76 -16.44 17.02
C ARG A 29 -27.83 -15.92 18.00
N ILE A 30 -29.11 -16.07 17.68
CA ILE A 30 -30.23 -15.79 18.59
C ILE A 30 -30.40 -16.92 19.62
N LEU A 31 -30.10 -18.16 19.21
CA LEU A 31 -30.22 -19.37 20.01
C LEU A 31 -29.59 -19.20 21.40
N LYS A 32 -30.37 -19.50 22.44
CA LYS A 32 -29.92 -19.58 23.84
C LYS A 32 -30.35 -20.90 24.43
N HIS A 33 -29.50 -21.50 25.27
CA HIS A 33 -29.78 -22.76 25.97
C HIS A 33 -30.31 -23.90 25.07
N GLY A 34 -29.85 -23.96 23.81
CA GLY A 34 -30.28 -24.99 22.85
C GLY A 34 -31.72 -24.88 22.32
N LYS A 35 -32.50 -23.85 22.71
CA LYS A 35 -33.91 -23.69 22.32
C LYS A 35 -34.10 -23.21 20.87
N LYS A 36 -33.90 -24.11 19.89
CA LYS A 36 -33.96 -23.79 18.45
C LYS A 36 -35.34 -23.39 17.97
N SER A 37 -36.40 -24.08 18.43
CA SER A 37 -37.79 -23.76 18.07
C SER A 37 -38.17 -22.31 18.41
N LEU A 38 -37.80 -21.86 19.61
CA LEU A 38 -38.05 -20.50 20.07
C LEU A 38 -37.27 -19.46 19.26
N ALA A 39 -36.02 -19.76 18.88
CA ALA A 39 -35.24 -18.87 18.03
C ALA A 39 -35.87 -18.69 16.63
N TYR A 40 -36.35 -19.77 16.02
CA TYR A 40 -37.12 -19.73 14.77
C TYR A 40 -38.41 -18.90 14.92
N GLN A 41 -39.17 -19.12 16.00
CA GLN A 41 -40.40 -18.36 16.28
C GLN A 41 -40.13 -16.85 16.38
N ILE A 42 -39.04 -16.42 17.03
CA ILE A 42 -38.69 -15.00 17.13
C ILE A 42 -38.42 -14.42 15.75
N ILE A 43 -37.61 -15.08 14.92
CA ILE A 43 -37.28 -14.57 13.58
C ILE A 43 -38.52 -14.51 12.70
N TYR A 44 -39.31 -15.59 12.62
CA TYR A 44 -40.48 -15.59 11.75
C TYR A 44 -41.52 -14.56 12.18
N ARG A 45 -41.71 -14.34 13.49
CA ARG A 45 -42.55 -13.25 13.99
C ARG A 45 -41.98 -11.88 13.64
N ALA A 46 -40.66 -11.70 13.70
CA ALA A 46 -40.01 -10.45 13.30
C ALA A 46 -40.17 -10.19 11.80
N MET A 47 -39.97 -11.21 10.95
CA MET A 47 -40.13 -11.12 9.50
C MET A 47 -41.57 -10.76 9.10
N LYS A 48 -42.57 -11.38 9.75
CA LYS A 48 -43.98 -11.02 9.57
C LYS A 48 -44.24 -9.56 9.93
N LYS A 49 -43.64 -9.05 11.01
CA LYS A 49 -43.75 -7.64 11.41
C LYS A 49 -43.05 -6.68 10.45
N ILE A 50 -41.91 -7.06 9.90
CA ILE A 50 -41.23 -6.28 8.85
C ILE A 50 -42.14 -6.16 7.64
N GLN A 51 -42.68 -7.29 7.16
CA GLN A 51 -43.58 -7.32 6.02
C GLN A 51 -44.83 -6.44 6.24
N GLN A 52 -45.40 -6.46 7.45
CA GLN A 52 -46.53 -5.59 7.81
C GLN A 52 -46.19 -4.10 7.84
N LYS A 53 -44.94 -3.73 8.13
CA LYS A 53 -44.51 -2.32 8.26
C LYS A 53 -44.00 -1.72 6.95
N THR A 54 -43.31 -2.51 6.15
CA THR A 54 -42.59 -2.02 4.95
C THR A 54 -43.20 -2.50 3.65
N GLU A 55 -44.21 -3.39 3.70
CA GLU A 55 -44.91 -3.99 2.54
C GLU A 55 -43.99 -4.64 1.48
N THR A 56 -42.73 -4.82 1.84
CA THR A 56 -41.66 -5.31 0.99
C THR A 56 -41.25 -6.71 1.43
N ASN A 57 -40.55 -7.42 0.54
CA ASN A 57 -40.03 -8.74 0.87
C ASN A 57 -39.08 -8.65 2.08
N PRO A 58 -39.39 -9.32 3.21
CA PRO A 58 -38.62 -9.19 4.44
C PRO A 58 -37.19 -9.74 4.31
N LEU A 59 -36.95 -10.67 3.37
CA LEU A 59 -35.60 -11.16 3.08
C LEU A 59 -34.75 -10.10 2.37
N SER A 60 -35.37 -9.21 1.60
CA SER A 60 -34.67 -8.10 0.96
C SER A 60 -34.19 -7.10 2.02
N VAL A 61 -35.10 -6.71 2.91
CA VAL A 61 -34.82 -5.81 4.03
C VAL A 61 -33.71 -6.39 4.92
N LEU A 62 -33.78 -7.69 5.26
CA LEU A 62 -32.74 -8.36 6.03
C LEU A 62 -31.37 -8.32 5.35
N ARG A 63 -31.30 -8.60 4.04
CA ARG A 63 -30.04 -8.55 3.29
C ARG A 63 -29.48 -7.14 3.23
N GLN A 64 -30.35 -6.14 3.02
CA GLN A 64 -29.96 -4.74 2.99
C GLN A 64 -29.42 -4.28 4.35
N ALA A 65 -30.13 -4.59 5.43
CA ALA A 65 -29.69 -4.28 6.80
C ALA A 65 -28.33 -4.92 7.13
N ILE A 66 -28.13 -6.20 6.81
CA ILE A 66 -26.85 -6.88 7.08
C ILE A 66 -25.74 -6.25 6.24
N ARG A 67 -25.96 -5.95 4.95
CA ARG A 67 -24.97 -5.28 4.10
C ARG A 67 -24.59 -3.91 4.66
N GLY A 68 -25.57 -3.11 5.08
CA GLY A 68 -25.33 -1.80 5.69
C GLY A 68 -24.47 -1.88 6.94
N VAL A 69 -24.76 -2.83 7.84
CA VAL A 69 -24.04 -3.00 9.11
C VAL A 69 -22.70 -3.73 8.97
N THR A 70 -22.45 -4.43 7.85
CA THR A 70 -21.19 -5.17 7.64
C THR A 70 -20.00 -4.21 7.60
N PRO A 71 -19.04 -4.35 8.53
CA PRO A 71 -17.79 -3.60 8.49
C PRO A 71 -16.76 -4.30 7.61
N ASP A 72 -15.99 -3.52 6.86
CA ASP A 72 -14.85 -4.01 6.08
C ASP A 72 -13.56 -4.00 6.93
N ILE A 73 -13.51 -3.13 7.95
CA ILE A 73 -12.38 -2.96 8.86
C ILE A 73 -12.89 -3.11 10.30
N ALA A 74 -12.17 -3.87 11.11
CA ALA A 74 -12.36 -3.91 12.57
C ALA A 74 -11.10 -3.48 13.27
N VAL A 75 -11.25 -3.23 14.57
CA VAL A 75 -10.14 -2.90 15.44
C VAL A 75 -9.94 -4.04 16.43
N LYS A 76 -8.70 -4.47 16.59
CA LYS A 76 -8.29 -5.50 17.55
C LYS A 76 -7.28 -4.90 18.52
N ALA A 77 -7.51 -5.11 19.81
CA ALA A 77 -6.57 -4.72 20.85
C ALA A 77 -5.31 -5.60 20.77
N ARG A 78 -4.14 -4.97 20.65
CA ARG A 78 -2.82 -5.60 20.73
C ARG A 78 -1.99 -4.87 21.78
N ARG A 79 -1.21 -5.61 22.56
CA ARG A 79 -0.31 -5.05 23.57
C ARG A 79 1.11 -5.01 23.03
N VAL A 80 1.72 -3.82 23.00
CA VAL A 80 3.08 -3.58 22.51
C VAL A 80 3.77 -2.67 23.52
N GLY A 81 4.99 -2.99 23.95
CA GLY A 81 5.78 -2.10 24.83
C GLY A 81 5.10 -1.72 26.16
N GLY A 82 4.19 -2.55 26.69
CA GLY A 82 3.48 -2.30 27.95
C GLY A 82 2.10 -1.63 27.81
N SER A 83 1.85 -0.86 26.73
CA SER A 83 0.57 -0.22 26.39
C SER A 83 -0.31 -1.09 25.47
N THR A 84 -1.63 -0.87 25.52
CA THR A 84 -2.60 -1.56 24.64
C THR A 84 -3.03 -0.63 23.52
N HIS A 85 -2.71 -0.98 22.29
CA HIS A 85 -3.07 -0.23 21.08
C HIS A 85 -4.21 -0.91 20.34
N GLN A 86 -5.03 -0.07 19.71
CA GLN A 86 -6.16 -0.47 18.88
C GLN A 86 -5.69 -0.58 17.44
N VAL A 87 -5.45 -1.80 16.97
CA VAL A 87 -4.88 -2.04 15.64
C VAL A 87 -6.01 -2.33 14.64
N PRO A 88 -6.12 -1.57 13.54
CA PRO A 88 -7.10 -1.85 12.48
C PRO A 88 -6.69 -3.09 11.67
N ILE A 89 -7.67 -3.93 11.35
CA ILE A 89 -7.52 -5.19 10.62
C ILE A 89 -8.66 -5.30 9.61
N GLU A 90 -8.31 -5.64 8.37
CA GLU A 90 -9.28 -5.96 7.31
C GLU A 90 -9.98 -7.28 7.60
N ILE A 91 -11.31 -7.30 7.46
CA ILE A 91 -12.13 -8.46 7.80
C ILE A 91 -12.63 -9.13 6.53
N GLY A 92 -12.50 -10.46 6.46
CA GLY A 92 -13.12 -11.24 5.40
C GLY A 92 -14.65 -11.21 5.44
N SER A 93 -15.30 -11.34 4.28
CA SER A 93 -16.77 -11.16 4.13
C SER A 93 -17.62 -12.05 5.06
N THR A 94 -17.19 -13.29 5.35
CA THR A 94 -17.89 -14.20 6.27
C THR A 94 -17.81 -13.72 7.73
N GLN A 95 -16.63 -13.25 8.15
CA GLN A 95 -16.41 -12.72 9.50
C GLN A 95 -17.12 -11.37 9.68
N GLY A 96 -17.10 -10.51 8.66
CA GLY A 96 -17.84 -9.24 8.64
C GLY A 96 -19.35 -9.46 8.82
N LYS A 97 -19.94 -10.39 8.06
CA LYS A 97 -21.37 -10.76 8.23
C LYS A 97 -21.67 -11.28 9.64
N ALA A 98 -20.79 -12.10 10.21
CA ALA A 98 -20.96 -12.62 11.57
C ALA A 98 -20.89 -11.51 12.63
N LEU A 99 -20.02 -10.52 12.43
CA LEU A 99 -19.89 -9.35 13.29
C LEU A 99 -21.11 -8.43 13.18
N ALA A 100 -21.61 -8.20 11.95
CA ALA A 100 -22.82 -7.43 11.69
C ALA A 100 -24.05 -8.02 12.40
N ILE A 101 -24.24 -9.34 12.28
CA ILE A 101 -25.32 -10.05 12.98
C ILE A 101 -25.17 -9.91 14.50
N ARG A 102 -23.93 -9.97 15.03
CA ARG A 102 -23.68 -9.80 16.46
C ARG A 102 -24.05 -8.38 16.94
N TRP A 103 -23.71 -7.35 16.16
CA TRP A 103 -24.06 -5.96 16.49
C TRP A 103 -25.56 -5.71 16.40
N LEU A 104 -26.22 -6.19 15.34
CA LEU A 104 -27.68 -6.12 15.20
C LEU A 104 -28.41 -6.76 16.38
N LEU A 105 -27.98 -7.96 16.80
CA LEU A 105 -28.58 -8.64 17.95
C LEU A 105 -28.27 -7.93 19.28
N GLY A 106 -27.07 -7.36 19.43
CA GLY A 106 -26.70 -6.55 20.60
C GLY A 106 -27.57 -5.31 20.72
N ALA A 107 -27.71 -4.55 19.64
CA ALA A 107 -28.57 -3.37 19.53
C ALA A 107 -30.04 -3.72 19.81
N SER A 108 -30.56 -4.76 19.14
CA SER A 108 -31.94 -5.23 19.33
C SER A 108 -32.25 -5.62 20.78
N ARG A 109 -31.27 -6.17 21.52
CA ARG A 109 -31.46 -6.54 22.93
C ARG A 109 -31.49 -5.31 23.85
N LYS A 110 -30.67 -4.30 23.56
CA LYS A 110 -30.60 -3.04 24.33
C LYS A 110 -31.82 -2.14 24.12
N ARG A 111 -32.49 -2.25 22.96
CA ARG A 111 -33.65 -1.43 22.62
C ARG A 111 -34.81 -1.59 23.63
N PRO A 112 -35.52 -0.52 24.02
CA PRO A 112 -36.72 -0.63 24.86
C PRO A 112 -37.87 -1.32 24.12
N GLY A 113 -38.72 -2.04 24.86
CA GLY A 113 -39.91 -2.72 24.32
C GLY A 113 -40.18 -4.10 24.95
N ARG A 114 -41.41 -4.63 24.79
CA ARG A 114 -41.85 -5.87 25.45
C ARG A 114 -41.36 -7.16 24.79
N ASN A 115 -41.47 -7.29 23.45
CA ASN A 115 -41.17 -8.54 22.75
C ASN A 115 -39.89 -8.45 21.91
N MET A 116 -39.01 -9.44 22.01
CA MET A 116 -37.77 -9.53 21.21
C MET A 116 -38.04 -9.49 19.71
N ALA A 117 -39.12 -10.12 19.23
CA ALA A 117 -39.49 -10.09 17.81
C ALA A 117 -39.78 -8.66 17.32
N PHE A 118 -40.40 -7.83 18.17
CA PHE A 118 -40.66 -6.42 17.85
C PHE A 118 -39.36 -5.62 17.82
N LYS A 119 -38.51 -5.78 18.84
CA LYS A 119 -37.21 -5.09 18.91
C LYS A 119 -36.34 -5.39 17.69
N LEU A 120 -36.23 -6.68 17.34
CA LEU A 120 -35.48 -7.15 16.18
C LEU A 120 -36.05 -6.59 14.86
N SER A 121 -37.38 -6.62 14.69
CA SER A 121 -38.01 -6.08 13.47
C SER A 121 -37.76 -4.58 13.29
N SER A 122 -37.83 -3.80 14.37
CA SER A 122 -37.60 -2.35 14.31
C SER A 122 -36.14 -2.03 14.03
N GLU A 123 -35.20 -2.72 14.68
CA GLU A 123 -33.77 -2.51 14.43
C GLU A 123 -33.36 -2.89 13.00
N LEU A 124 -33.94 -3.94 12.43
CA LEU A 124 -33.68 -4.33 11.04
C LEU A 124 -34.22 -3.31 10.03
N VAL A 125 -35.40 -2.74 10.28
CA VAL A 125 -35.97 -1.69 9.43
C VAL A 125 -35.13 -0.41 9.52
N ASP A 126 -34.71 -0.02 10.72
CA ASP A 126 -33.87 1.17 10.92
C ASP A 126 -32.50 0.97 10.24
N ALA A 127 -31.87 -0.19 10.42
CA ALA A 127 -30.58 -0.51 9.80
C ALA A 127 -30.66 -0.56 8.27
N ALA A 128 -31.79 -1.02 7.70
CA ALA A 128 -32.00 -0.99 6.25
C ALA A 128 -32.09 0.44 5.70
N LYS A 129 -32.57 1.39 6.50
CA LYS A 129 -32.59 2.83 6.18
C LYS A 129 -31.27 3.54 6.47
N GLY A 130 -30.25 2.85 6.99
CA GLY A 130 -28.97 3.45 7.38
C GLY A 130 -28.99 4.14 8.74
N SER A 131 -29.93 3.80 9.62
CA SER A 131 -30.03 4.34 10.98
C SER A 131 -30.05 3.22 12.02
N GLY A 132 -29.90 3.56 13.29
CA GLY A 132 -29.95 2.61 14.42
C GLY A 132 -28.60 2.38 15.10
N ASP A 133 -28.66 1.70 16.24
CA ASP A 133 -27.50 1.51 17.11
C ASP A 133 -26.44 0.62 16.48
N ALA A 134 -26.85 -0.33 15.65
CA ALA A 134 -25.93 -1.20 14.92
C ALA A 134 -25.12 -0.45 13.87
N ILE A 135 -25.73 0.50 13.15
CA ILE A 135 -25.05 1.35 12.15
C ILE A 135 -24.10 2.32 12.85
N ARG A 136 -24.57 2.99 13.92
CA ARG A 136 -23.71 3.84 14.75
C ARG A 136 -22.48 3.07 15.26
N LYS A 137 -22.65 1.79 15.62
CA LYS A 137 -21.51 0.97 16.05
C LYS A 137 -20.50 0.71 14.94
N LYS A 138 -20.96 0.47 13.71
CA LYS A 138 -20.10 0.36 12.52
C LYS A 138 -19.32 1.65 12.30
N GLU A 139 -19.99 2.79 12.29
CA GLU A 139 -19.36 4.10 12.09
C GLU A 139 -18.30 4.39 13.15
N GLU A 140 -18.59 4.13 14.44
CA GLU A 140 -17.61 4.23 15.52
C GLU A 140 -16.38 3.36 15.27
N THR A 141 -16.57 2.12 14.79
CA THR A 141 -15.45 1.21 14.52
C THR A 141 -14.60 1.67 13.34
N HIS A 142 -15.21 2.22 12.29
CA HIS A 142 -14.49 2.82 11.17
C HIS A 142 -13.72 4.07 11.61
N ARG A 143 -14.35 4.97 12.36
CA ARG A 143 -13.70 6.17 12.91
C ARG A 143 -12.50 5.82 13.78
N MET A 144 -12.63 4.80 14.63
CA MET A 144 -11.54 4.31 15.47
C MET A 144 -10.43 3.64 14.65
N ALA A 145 -10.76 2.95 13.57
CA ALA A 145 -9.78 2.36 12.66
C ALA A 145 -8.99 3.43 11.90
N GLU A 146 -9.66 4.47 11.41
CA GLU A 146 -9.04 5.61 10.73
C GLU A 146 -8.09 6.37 11.64
N ALA A 147 -8.51 6.65 12.89
CA ALA A 147 -7.66 7.30 13.89
C ALA A 147 -6.37 6.52 14.19
N ASN A 148 -6.40 5.18 14.05
CA ASN A 148 -5.27 4.29 14.34
C ASN A 148 -4.62 3.71 13.08
N ARG A 149 -4.81 4.32 11.91
CA ARG A 149 -4.29 3.82 10.63
C ARG A 149 -2.78 3.61 10.63
N ALA A 150 -2.03 4.44 11.36
CA ALA A 150 -0.58 4.31 11.51
C ALA A 150 -0.15 2.96 12.12
N PHE A 151 -0.97 2.40 13.02
CA PHE A 151 -0.66 1.12 13.69
C PHE A 151 -0.92 -0.11 12.81
N ALA A 152 -1.61 0.04 11.68
CA ALA A 152 -1.76 -1.03 10.69
C ALA A 152 -0.40 -1.51 10.16
N HIS A 153 0.59 -0.60 10.08
CA HIS A 153 1.92 -0.89 9.56
C HIS A 153 2.77 -1.74 10.51
N PHE A 154 2.76 -1.42 11.80
CA PHE A 154 3.50 -2.18 12.81
C PHE A 154 3.02 -3.64 12.90
N GLN A 155 1.72 -3.86 12.72
CA GLN A 155 1.15 -5.20 12.67
C GLN A 155 1.72 -6.04 11.53
N TYR A 156 1.93 -5.45 10.35
CA TYR A 156 2.53 -6.17 9.22
C TYR A 156 3.95 -6.61 9.55
N ILE A 157 4.75 -5.67 10.06
CA ILE A 157 6.16 -5.87 10.43
C ILE A 157 6.31 -6.91 11.55
N GLU A 158 5.38 -7.00 12.50
CA GLU A 158 5.40 -8.01 13.56
C GLU A 158 4.78 -9.36 13.15
N CYS A 159 3.81 -9.39 12.21
CA CYS A 159 3.17 -10.64 11.76
C CYS A 159 4.03 -11.43 10.79
N THR A 160 4.86 -10.73 10.03
CA THR A 160 5.99 -11.32 9.36
C THR A 160 7.10 -11.35 10.41
N GLU A 161 7.66 -12.48 10.79
CA GLU A 161 8.90 -12.53 11.59
C GLU A 161 10.07 -12.00 10.73
N MET A 162 9.98 -10.74 10.30
CA MET A 162 10.94 -10.07 9.44
C MET A 162 11.90 -9.32 10.35
N ALA A 163 13.18 -9.56 10.14
CA ALA A 163 14.23 -8.85 10.85
C ALA A 163 14.17 -7.38 10.46
N ILE A 164 13.59 -6.54 11.32
CA ILE A 164 13.53 -5.07 11.16
C ILE A 164 14.93 -4.52 10.82
N THR A 165 15.98 -5.17 11.31
CA THR A 165 17.38 -4.90 11.01
C THR A 165 17.73 -5.02 9.52
N GLU A 166 17.23 -6.02 8.79
CA GLU A 166 17.47 -6.18 7.35
C GLU A 166 16.87 -5.02 6.56
N PHE A 167 15.61 -4.67 6.87
CA PHE A 167 14.94 -3.53 6.27
C PHE A 167 15.69 -2.22 6.52
N LEU A 168 16.06 -1.95 7.78
CA LEU A 168 16.81 -0.74 8.14
C LEU A 168 18.19 -0.70 7.49
N LEU A 169 18.88 -1.83 7.43
CA LEU A 169 20.19 -1.94 6.78
C LEU A 169 20.08 -1.58 5.29
N LEU A 170 19.12 -2.16 4.57
CA LEU A 170 18.91 -1.90 3.14
C LEU A 170 18.55 -0.44 2.84
N VAL A 171 17.75 0.20 3.70
CA VAL A 171 17.40 1.62 3.56
C VAL A 171 18.63 2.50 3.83
N LEU A 172 19.41 2.20 4.87
CA LEU A 172 20.63 2.94 5.19
C LEU A 172 21.67 2.83 4.06
N THR A 173 21.91 1.62 3.55
CA THR A 173 22.84 1.40 2.43
C THR A 173 22.37 2.10 1.15
N ALA A 174 21.06 2.12 0.88
CA ALA A 174 20.51 2.90 -0.22
C ALA A 174 20.79 4.40 -0.03
N THR A 175 20.51 4.97 1.14
CA THR A 175 20.77 6.40 1.39
C THR A 175 22.24 6.77 1.28
N LEU A 176 23.14 5.90 1.75
CA LEU A 176 24.58 6.09 1.59
C LEU A 176 24.97 6.12 0.11
N GLY A 177 24.47 5.18 -0.71
CA GLY A 177 24.69 5.17 -2.16
C GLY A 177 24.24 6.47 -2.83
N GLY A 178 23.08 7.01 -2.43
CA GLY A 178 22.62 8.31 -2.93
C GLY A 178 23.57 9.47 -2.54
N MET A 179 24.04 9.50 -1.28
CA MET A 179 24.98 10.53 -0.83
C MET A 179 26.31 10.49 -1.60
N PHE A 180 26.83 9.30 -1.90
CA PHE A 180 28.03 9.14 -2.73
C PHE A 180 27.86 9.72 -4.14
N LEU A 181 26.68 9.58 -4.74
CA LEU A 181 26.40 10.15 -6.06
C LEU A 181 26.54 11.69 -6.09
N CYS A 182 26.18 12.37 -5.00
CA CYS A 182 26.31 13.84 -4.94
C CYS A 182 27.74 14.36 -4.81
N GLY A 183 28.66 13.54 -4.32
CA GLY A 183 30.08 13.87 -4.25
C GLY A 183 30.89 13.29 -5.40
N ALA A 184 30.26 12.63 -6.37
CA ALA A 184 30.96 11.88 -7.41
C ALA A 184 31.57 12.80 -8.47
N ASN A 185 32.91 12.81 -8.55
CA ASN A 185 33.67 13.48 -9.60
C ASN A 185 34.30 12.49 -10.61
N ASP A 186 34.23 11.19 -10.31
CA ASP A 186 34.85 10.12 -11.09
C ASP A 186 33.79 9.30 -11.81
N LEU A 187 34.10 8.85 -13.02
CA LEU A 187 33.20 8.04 -13.84
C LEU A 187 32.78 6.73 -13.13
N ILE A 188 33.71 6.12 -12.38
CA ILE A 188 33.46 4.91 -11.60
C ILE A 188 32.45 5.19 -10.48
N THR A 189 32.63 6.27 -9.72
CA THR A 189 31.75 6.62 -8.60
C THR A 189 30.36 6.98 -9.11
N ILE A 190 30.25 7.67 -10.25
CA ILE A 190 28.98 7.97 -10.92
C ILE A 190 28.26 6.69 -11.37
N PHE A 191 28.99 5.62 -11.70
CA PHE A 191 28.38 4.32 -12.01
C PHE A 191 27.98 3.56 -10.74
N VAL A 192 28.91 3.37 -9.82
CA VAL A 192 28.75 2.48 -8.65
C VAL A 192 27.72 3.00 -7.67
N ALA A 193 27.64 4.32 -7.45
CA ALA A 193 26.72 4.91 -6.47
C ALA A 193 25.23 4.66 -6.82
N PRO A 194 24.75 4.93 -8.06
CA PRO A 194 23.42 4.55 -8.50
C PRO A 194 23.18 3.03 -8.54
N GLU A 195 24.19 2.21 -8.86
CA GLU A 195 24.03 0.74 -8.80
C GLU A 195 23.76 0.27 -7.37
N CYS A 196 24.55 0.75 -6.40
CA CYS A 196 24.39 0.40 -4.98
C CYS A 196 23.00 0.82 -4.46
N PHE A 197 22.56 2.04 -4.80
CA PHE A 197 21.21 2.51 -4.50
C PHE A 197 20.14 1.61 -5.13
N SER A 198 20.32 1.23 -6.40
CA SER A 198 19.34 0.45 -7.15
C SER A 198 19.23 -1.00 -6.67
N LEU A 199 20.36 -1.67 -6.37
CA LEU A 199 20.38 -3.03 -5.82
C LEU A 199 19.66 -3.12 -4.48
N CYS A 200 19.90 -2.15 -3.59
CA CYS A 200 19.18 -2.06 -2.32
C CYS A 200 17.67 -1.87 -2.55
N SER A 201 17.29 -1.05 -3.53
CA SER A 201 15.89 -0.81 -3.90
C SER A 201 15.22 -2.05 -4.48
N TYR A 202 15.93 -2.84 -5.30
CA TYR A 202 15.44 -4.10 -5.86
C TYR A 202 15.14 -5.09 -4.74
N LEU A 203 16.09 -5.29 -3.82
CA LEU A 203 15.91 -6.18 -2.67
C LEU A 203 14.76 -5.73 -1.76
N LEU A 204 14.61 -4.42 -1.56
CA LEU A 204 13.53 -3.86 -0.76
C LEU A 204 12.16 -4.07 -1.43
N SER A 205 12.08 -4.04 -2.77
CA SER A 205 10.83 -4.31 -3.49
C SER A 205 10.33 -5.75 -3.34
N GLY A 206 11.25 -6.69 -3.09
CA GLY A 206 11.01 -8.12 -2.89
C GLY A 206 11.02 -8.56 -1.44
N TYR A 207 10.94 -7.61 -0.51
CA TYR A 207 11.06 -7.90 0.91
C TYR A 207 9.97 -8.88 1.39
N THR A 208 8.79 -8.83 0.76
CA THR A 208 7.66 -9.70 1.09
C THR A 208 7.70 -10.99 0.27
N LYS A 209 8.67 -11.87 0.58
CA LYS A 209 8.96 -13.12 -0.18
C LYS A 209 7.75 -14.05 -0.41
N LYS A 210 6.72 -13.97 0.45
CA LYS A 210 5.51 -14.79 0.38
C LYS A 210 4.48 -14.29 -0.64
N ASP A 211 4.56 -13.02 -1.04
CA ASP A 211 3.62 -12.42 -1.98
C ASP A 211 4.14 -12.58 -3.42
N VAL A 212 3.41 -13.33 -4.24
CA VAL A 212 3.75 -13.55 -5.65
C VAL A 212 3.87 -12.23 -6.41
N ARG A 213 3.01 -11.25 -6.10
CA ARG A 213 3.01 -9.93 -6.74
C ARG A 213 4.29 -9.12 -6.46
N SER A 214 4.80 -9.18 -5.23
CA SER A 214 6.06 -8.52 -4.87
C SER A 214 7.25 -9.19 -5.55
N ASN A 215 7.25 -10.52 -5.65
CA ASN A 215 8.29 -11.26 -6.37
C ASN A 215 8.28 -10.96 -7.87
N GLU A 216 7.11 -10.84 -8.49
CA GLU A 216 6.96 -10.44 -9.89
C GLU A 216 7.51 -9.01 -10.11
N ALA A 217 7.09 -8.06 -9.28
CA ALA A 217 7.57 -6.67 -9.33
C ALA A 217 9.09 -6.59 -9.17
N THR A 218 9.66 -7.35 -8.24
CA THR A 218 11.11 -7.38 -7.99
C THR A 218 11.88 -7.92 -9.19
N THR A 219 11.38 -9.00 -9.77
CA THR A 219 12.00 -9.62 -10.94
C THR A 219 11.98 -8.66 -12.12
N LYS A 220 10.84 -8.00 -12.36
CA LYS A 220 10.72 -6.96 -13.39
C LYS A 220 11.67 -5.80 -13.12
N TYR A 221 11.72 -5.30 -11.88
CA TYR A 221 12.55 -4.16 -11.51
C TYR A 221 14.05 -4.47 -11.67
N LEU A 222 14.48 -5.65 -11.23
CA LEU A 222 15.87 -6.12 -11.37
C LEU A 222 16.27 -6.29 -12.83
N LEU A 223 15.44 -6.91 -13.67
CA LEU A 223 15.75 -7.15 -15.09
C LEU A 223 15.84 -5.83 -15.87
N MET A 224 14.86 -4.96 -15.67
CA MET A 224 14.77 -3.66 -16.32
C MET A 224 15.94 -2.76 -15.85
N GLY A 225 16.19 -2.73 -14.55
CA GLY A 225 17.32 -2.03 -13.94
C GLY A 225 18.68 -2.56 -14.43
N GLY A 226 18.87 -3.87 -14.50
CA GLY A 226 20.10 -4.49 -14.99
C GLY A 226 20.38 -4.18 -16.47
N ALA A 227 19.35 -4.24 -17.33
CA ALA A 227 19.47 -3.86 -18.73
C ALA A 227 19.91 -2.38 -18.88
N SER A 228 19.32 -1.50 -18.07
CA SER A 228 19.69 -0.08 -17.98
C SER A 228 21.16 0.12 -17.58
N SER A 229 21.63 -0.63 -16.58
CA SER A 229 23.01 -0.58 -16.12
C SER A 229 23.99 -1.05 -17.21
N SER A 230 23.64 -2.10 -17.97
CA SER A 230 24.47 -2.57 -19.08
C SER A 230 24.65 -1.52 -20.18
N ILE A 231 23.57 -0.82 -20.56
CA ILE A 231 23.61 0.27 -21.54
C ILE A 231 24.49 1.42 -21.04
N LEU A 232 24.33 1.77 -19.76
CA LEU A 232 25.08 2.86 -19.14
C LEU A 232 26.59 2.57 -19.07
N VAL A 233 26.99 1.34 -18.70
CA VAL A 233 28.40 0.91 -18.71
C VAL A 233 28.99 0.98 -20.12
N HIS A 234 28.25 0.60 -21.15
CA HIS A 234 28.72 0.72 -22.54
C HIS A 234 28.96 2.19 -22.92
N GLY A 235 28.08 3.10 -22.52
CA GLY A 235 28.27 4.53 -22.73
C GLY A 235 29.53 5.07 -22.03
N PHE A 236 29.76 4.67 -20.78
CA PHE A 236 30.98 5.04 -20.03
C PHE A 236 32.25 4.42 -20.59
N SER A 237 32.21 3.18 -21.07
CA SER A 237 33.35 2.52 -21.71
C SER A 237 33.80 3.28 -22.96
N TRP A 238 32.86 3.77 -23.79
CA TRP A 238 33.20 4.59 -24.95
C TRP A 238 33.75 5.97 -24.61
N LEU A 239 33.22 6.64 -23.57
CA LEU A 239 33.81 7.89 -23.07
C LEU A 239 35.23 7.67 -22.55
N TYR A 240 35.42 6.63 -21.75
CA TYR A 240 36.72 6.26 -21.18
C TYR A 240 37.77 5.99 -22.28
N GLY A 241 37.41 5.19 -23.28
CA GLY A 241 38.30 4.90 -24.42
C GLY A 241 38.63 6.12 -25.27
N SER A 242 37.66 7.00 -25.51
CA SER A 242 37.87 8.22 -26.30
C SER A 242 38.69 9.29 -25.56
N SER A 243 38.70 9.22 -24.24
CA SER A 243 39.42 10.15 -23.35
C SER A 243 40.91 9.82 -23.19
N GLY A 244 41.37 8.67 -23.67
CA GLY A 244 42.74 8.20 -23.42
C GLY A 244 42.92 7.47 -22.09
N GLY A 245 41.82 7.06 -21.43
CA GLY A 245 41.88 6.24 -20.21
C GLY A 245 41.78 6.99 -18.89
N GLU A 246 41.35 8.26 -18.92
CA GLU A 246 41.11 9.06 -17.70
C GLU A 246 39.75 8.76 -17.08
N ILE A 247 39.67 8.87 -15.75
CA ILE A 247 38.48 8.50 -14.97
C ILE A 247 37.82 9.75 -14.35
N GLU A 248 38.60 10.79 -14.07
CA GLU A 248 38.11 12.06 -13.53
C GLU A 248 37.37 12.86 -14.61
N LEU A 249 36.21 13.43 -14.29
CA LEU A 249 35.40 14.18 -15.27
C LEU A 249 36.15 15.37 -15.90
N GLN A 250 37.02 16.05 -15.15
CA GLN A 250 37.75 17.21 -15.66
C GLN A 250 38.82 16.79 -16.67
N GLU A 251 39.56 15.74 -16.35
CA GLU A 251 40.59 15.16 -17.22
C GLU A 251 39.97 14.55 -18.47
N ILE A 252 38.78 13.96 -18.34
CA ILE A 252 38.03 13.44 -19.49
C ILE A 252 37.74 14.54 -20.50
N VAL A 253 37.21 15.67 -20.03
CA VAL A 253 36.92 16.82 -20.90
C VAL A 253 38.20 17.34 -21.58
N ASN A 254 39.29 17.44 -20.83
CA ASN A 254 40.58 17.88 -21.37
C ASN A 254 41.14 16.90 -22.42
N GLY A 255 41.04 15.60 -22.17
CA GLY A 255 41.44 14.54 -23.11
C GLY A 255 40.66 14.59 -24.42
N LEU A 256 39.35 14.84 -24.37
CA LEU A 256 38.51 15.03 -25.56
C LEU A 256 38.88 16.29 -26.37
N ILE A 257 39.22 17.38 -25.68
CA ILE A 257 39.62 18.64 -26.34
C ILE A 257 40.97 18.46 -27.05
N ASN A 258 41.94 17.86 -26.37
CA ASN A 258 43.30 17.67 -26.89
C ASN A 258 43.34 16.75 -28.11
N THR A 259 42.48 15.74 -28.15
CA THR A 259 42.39 14.79 -29.28
C THR A 259 41.51 15.29 -30.42
N GLN A 260 40.90 16.48 -30.31
CA GLN A 260 39.91 17.04 -31.26
C GLN A 260 38.74 16.08 -31.57
N MET A 261 38.48 15.09 -30.71
CA MET A 261 37.47 14.06 -30.94
C MET A 261 36.05 14.50 -30.58
N TYR A 262 35.83 15.73 -30.11
CA TYR A 262 34.52 16.22 -29.64
C TYR A 262 33.36 16.03 -30.66
N ASN A 263 33.66 16.07 -31.95
CA ASN A 263 32.69 15.87 -33.04
C ASN A 263 32.69 14.45 -33.64
N SER A 264 33.44 13.53 -33.03
CA SER A 264 33.46 12.14 -33.47
C SER A 264 32.10 11.47 -33.22
N PRO A 265 31.59 10.65 -34.16
CA PRO A 265 30.34 9.92 -33.98
C PRO A 265 30.35 9.02 -32.74
N GLY A 266 31.53 8.58 -32.29
CA GLY A 266 31.68 7.74 -31.08
C GLY A 266 31.18 8.44 -29.80
N ILE A 267 31.51 9.72 -29.62
CA ILE A 267 31.07 10.47 -28.42
C ILE A 267 29.58 10.77 -28.46
N SER A 268 29.00 11.03 -29.64
CA SER A 268 27.56 11.23 -29.78
C SER A 268 26.77 9.99 -29.35
N ILE A 269 27.20 8.81 -29.78
CA ILE A 269 26.56 7.54 -29.40
C ILE A 269 26.80 7.23 -27.91
N ALA A 270 27.98 7.54 -27.35
CA ALA A 270 28.24 7.37 -25.92
C ALA A 270 27.26 8.19 -25.07
N LEU A 271 27.03 9.46 -25.45
CA LEU A 271 26.04 10.34 -24.81
C LEU A 271 24.60 9.81 -24.97
N ILE A 272 24.25 9.22 -26.13
CA ILE A 272 22.95 8.57 -26.32
C ILE A 272 22.79 7.38 -25.36
N PHE A 273 23.79 6.52 -25.22
CA PHE A 273 23.70 5.38 -24.30
C PHE A 273 23.63 5.83 -22.83
N ILE A 274 24.37 6.87 -22.44
CA ILE A 274 24.29 7.43 -21.08
C ILE A 274 22.91 8.03 -20.81
N THR A 275 22.37 8.82 -21.74
CA THR A 275 21.04 9.43 -21.58
C THR A 275 19.93 8.40 -21.56
N VAL A 276 19.99 7.36 -22.40
CA VAL A 276 19.04 6.23 -22.38
C VAL A 276 19.17 5.43 -21.08
N GLY A 277 20.39 5.12 -20.64
CA GLY A 277 20.66 4.38 -19.41
C GLY A 277 20.23 5.13 -18.15
N ILE A 278 20.48 6.43 -18.05
CA ILE A 278 20.01 7.25 -16.93
C ILE A 278 18.49 7.46 -17.01
N GLY A 279 17.97 7.71 -18.22
CA GLY A 279 16.54 7.85 -18.47
C GLY A 279 15.79 6.64 -17.97
N PHE A 280 16.21 5.44 -18.34
CA PHE A 280 15.51 4.24 -17.92
C PHE A 280 15.49 4.04 -16.38
N LYS A 281 16.55 4.43 -15.64
CA LYS A 281 16.56 4.44 -14.16
C LYS A 281 15.65 5.49 -13.54
N LEU A 282 15.55 6.68 -14.14
CA LEU A 282 14.70 7.77 -13.66
C LEU A 282 13.23 7.62 -14.10
N SER A 283 12.96 6.73 -15.06
CA SER A 283 11.63 6.48 -15.59
C SER A 283 10.86 7.72 -16.13
N PRO A 284 11.48 8.68 -16.87
CA PRO A 284 10.74 9.69 -17.60
C PRO A 284 9.96 9.05 -18.77
N ALA A 285 9.00 9.78 -19.34
CA ALA A 285 8.33 9.30 -20.55
C ALA A 285 9.34 9.24 -21.73
N PRO A 286 9.38 8.16 -22.53
CA PRO A 286 8.46 7.01 -22.59
C PRO A 286 8.85 5.78 -21.74
N SER A 287 10.00 5.78 -21.07
CA SER A 287 10.57 4.63 -20.34
C SER A 287 9.88 4.30 -19.00
N HIS A 288 8.62 4.71 -18.81
CA HIS A 288 7.87 4.53 -17.56
C HIS A 288 7.02 3.26 -17.50
N GLN A 289 7.00 2.47 -18.57
CA GLN A 289 6.11 1.31 -18.72
C GLN A 289 6.23 0.27 -17.60
N TRP A 290 7.41 0.11 -17.03
CA TRP A 290 7.66 -0.87 -15.96
C TRP A 290 7.32 -0.33 -14.56
N THR A 291 7.20 0.99 -14.38
CA THR A 291 7.01 1.57 -13.05
C THR A 291 5.67 1.24 -12.40
N PRO A 292 4.49 1.30 -13.07
CA PRO A 292 3.22 0.97 -12.44
C PRO A 292 3.23 -0.41 -11.80
N ASP A 293 3.77 -1.41 -12.50
CA ASP A 293 3.87 -2.79 -12.03
C ASP A 293 4.72 -2.90 -10.75
N VAL A 294 5.84 -2.18 -10.70
CA VAL A 294 6.72 -2.17 -9.52
C VAL A 294 6.04 -1.48 -8.35
N TYR A 295 5.41 -0.33 -8.56
CA TYR A 295 4.66 0.37 -7.50
C TYR A 295 3.49 -0.45 -6.96
N GLU A 296 2.85 -1.26 -7.80
CA GLU A 296 1.70 -2.06 -7.42
C GLU A 296 2.08 -3.34 -6.65
N GLY A 297 3.25 -3.91 -6.95
CA GLY A 297 3.80 -5.05 -6.21
C GLY A 297 4.48 -4.67 -4.90
N VAL A 298 4.87 -3.40 -4.76
CA VAL A 298 5.57 -2.87 -3.59
C VAL A 298 4.57 -2.36 -2.53
N ARG A 299 4.66 -2.86 -1.29
CA ARG A 299 3.75 -2.43 -0.21
C ARG A 299 4.02 -0.99 0.27
N PHE A 300 2.99 -0.38 0.83
CA PHE A 300 2.85 1.05 1.21
C PHE A 300 4.08 1.77 1.83
N MET A 301 4.91 1.08 2.61
CA MET A 301 6.08 1.70 3.28
C MET A 301 7.17 2.10 2.27
N LEU A 302 7.42 1.24 1.27
CA LEU A 302 8.30 1.55 0.15
C LEU A 302 7.62 2.49 -0.85
N HIS A 303 6.30 2.38 -1.03
CA HIS A 303 5.55 3.31 -1.88
C HIS A 303 5.76 4.75 -1.42
N SER A 304 5.77 5.01 -0.11
CA SER A 304 6.09 6.33 0.46
C SER A 304 7.52 6.79 0.09
N TRP A 305 8.52 5.91 0.19
CA TRP A 305 9.91 6.19 -0.19
C TRP A 305 10.05 6.50 -1.69
N PHE A 306 9.47 5.68 -2.56
CA PHE A 306 9.43 5.91 -4.01
C PHE A 306 8.55 7.12 -4.39
N SER A 307 7.52 7.45 -3.62
CA SER A 307 6.67 8.63 -3.85
C SER A 307 7.35 9.93 -3.42
N SER A 308 8.12 9.94 -2.32
CA SER A 308 8.93 11.10 -1.91
C SER A 308 9.94 11.50 -2.99
N PHE A 309 10.43 10.53 -3.76
CA PHE A 309 11.31 10.77 -4.91
C PHE A 309 10.60 11.45 -6.09
N ARG A 310 9.29 11.18 -6.30
CA ARG A 310 8.50 11.65 -7.46
C ARG A 310 7.58 12.84 -7.16
N ASP A 311 6.98 12.90 -5.98
CA ASP A 311 6.05 13.96 -5.57
C ASP A 311 6.75 15.31 -5.42
N TYR A 312 8.07 15.32 -5.19
CA TYR A 312 8.84 16.57 -5.24
C TYR A 312 8.95 17.13 -6.67
N GLU A 313 9.06 16.28 -7.70
CA GLU A 313 9.07 16.73 -9.10
C GLU A 313 7.67 17.07 -9.62
N TYR A 314 6.65 16.28 -9.26
CA TYR A 314 5.27 16.52 -9.69
C TYR A 314 4.68 17.81 -9.09
N ASN A 315 4.83 18.05 -7.77
CA ASN A 315 4.33 19.29 -7.14
C ASN A 315 5.08 20.56 -7.56
N ARG A 316 6.29 20.43 -8.13
CA ARG A 316 7.06 21.57 -8.66
C ARG A 316 6.74 21.87 -10.12
N SER A 317 6.28 20.86 -10.88
CA SER A 317 5.78 21.01 -12.25
C SER A 317 4.44 21.76 -12.30
N ILE A 318 3.50 21.45 -11.40
CA ILE A 318 2.20 22.13 -11.31
C ILE A 318 2.36 23.60 -10.87
N ARG A 319 3.34 23.90 -10.01
CA ARG A 319 3.66 25.28 -9.60
C ARG A 319 4.33 26.13 -10.69
N ARG A 320 4.86 25.51 -11.76
CA ARG A 320 5.57 26.19 -12.86
C ARG A 320 4.84 26.16 -14.20
N GLN A 321 3.66 25.57 -14.28
CA GLN A 321 2.82 25.59 -15.48
C GLN A 321 2.27 26.99 -15.82
N LYS A 322 2.63 28.03 -15.04
CA LYS A 322 2.29 29.43 -15.33
C LYS A 322 3.20 30.11 -16.35
N ASP A 323 4.40 29.59 -16.67
CA ASP A 323 5.33 30.30 -17.55
C ASP A 323 5.93 29.38 -18.64
N HIS A 324 5.48 29.54 -19.88
CA HIS A 324 6.17 29.05 -21.11
C HIS A 324 7.21 30.09 -21.59
N PRO A 325 8.06 29.83 -22.62
CA PRO A 325 8.78 28.62 -23.02
C PRO A 325 10.30 28.95 -23.11
N LYS A 326 11.09 28.65 -22.07
CA LYS A 326 12.57 28.72 -22.12
C LYS A 326 13.20 27.49 -21.47
N MET A 327 12.60 26.33 -21.74
CA MET A 327 12.73 25.17 -20.87
C MET A 327 13.98 24.31 -21.14
N ILE A 328 14.66 24.48 -22.28
CA ILE A 328 15.77 23.59 -22.67
C ILE A 328 17.13 24.13 -22.17
N ILE A 329 17.37 25.44 -22.30
CA ILE A 329 18.66 26.07 -21.88
C ILE A 329 18.74 26.21 -20.35
N SER A 330 17.60 26.40 -19.67
CA SER A 330 17.54 26.43 -18.19
C SER A 330 17.75 25.05 -17.55
N TRP A 331 17.54 23.97 -18.32
CA TRP A 331 17.72 22.60 -17.86
C TRP A 331 19.21 22.21 -17.76
N LEU A 332 20.03 22.66 -18.73
CA LEU A 332 21.48 22.43 -18.75
C LEU A 332 22.25 23.16 -17.63
N LEU A 333 21.79 24.34 -17.21
CA LEU A 333 22.43 25.15 -16.15
C LEU A 333 22.05 24.71 -14.71
N ARG A 334 21.23 23.66 -14.53
CA ARG A 334 20.65 23.28 -13.22
C ARG A 334 21.22 22.04 -12.56
N THR A 335 22.36 21.53 -13.02
CA THR A 335 23.14 20.49 -12.33
C THR A 335 23.60 20.91 -10.92
N ASN A 336 23.69 22.21 -10.63
CA ASN A 336 24.01 22.72 -9.29
C ASN A 336 22.88 22.64 -8.24
N GLN A 337 21.63 22.27 -8.60
CA GLN A 337 20.53 22.13 -7.62
C GLN A 337 20.40 20.75 -6.98
N ILE A 338 21.05 19.71 -7.53
CA ILE A 338 21.15 18.39 -6.91
C ILE A 338 21.86 18.50 -5.54
N ARG A 339 22.76 19.48 -5.41
CA ARG A 339 23.53 19.82 -4.20
C ARG A 339 22.67 20.24 -2.99
N TRP A 340 21.47 20.80 -3.22
CA TRP A 340 20.57 21.26 -2.15
C TRP A 340 19.60 20.17 -1.65
N PHE A 341 19.39 19.11 -2.43
CA PHE A 341 18.35 18.12 -2.16
C PHE A 341 18.77 17.12 -1.07
N TYR A 342 20.06 16.78 -1.00
CA TYR A 342 20.61 15.90 0.05
C TYR A 342 20.75 16.57 1.41
N PHE A 343 20.85 17.91 1.46
CA PHE A 343 20.98 18.67 2.72
C PHE A 343 19.65 18.81 3.48
N SER A 344 18.51 18.78 2.78
CA SER A 344 17.19 19.00 3.39
C SER A 344 16.65 17.79 4.17
N ILE A 345 17.21 16.60 3.98
CA ILE A 345 16.79 15.38 4.70
C ILE A 345 17.24 15.40 6.17
N PHE A 346 18.23 16.23 6.53
CA PHE A 346 18.81 16.27 7.89
C PHE A 346 18.41 17.50 8.73
N SER A 347 17.65 18.48 8.21
CA SER A 347 17.34 19.71 8.96
C SER A 347 16.05 19.66 9.80
N THR A 348 15.32 18.55 9.85
CA THR A 348 14.07 18.44 10.65
C THR A 348 14.24 17.73 11.98
N SER A 349 15.33 17.99 12.70
CA SER A 349 15.48 17.53 14.08
C SER A 349 16.55 18.31 14.85
N VAL A 350 16.26 19.57 15.17
CA VAL A 350 16.69 20.22 16.43
C VAL A 350 15.61 21.24 16.83
N PRO A 351 14.80 21.00 17.87
CA PRO A 351 13.98 22.03 18.48
C PRO A 351 14.83 22.84 19.46
N SER A 352 14.92 24.15 19.25
CA SER A 352 15.23 25.12 20.32
C SER A 352 13.93 25.57 20.98
#